data_AF-Q47DW5-F1
#
_entry.id   AF-Q47DW5-F1
#
_cell.length_a   1.000
_cell.length_b   1.000
_cell.length_c   1.000
_cell.angle_alpha   90.00
_cell.angle_beta   90.00
_cell.angle_gamma   90.00
#
_symmetry.space_group_name_H-M   'P 1'
#
loop_
_entity.id
_entity.type
_entity.pdbx_description
1 polymer ?
#
loop_
_entity_poly.entity_id
_entity_poly.type
_entity_poly.pdbx_seq_one_letter_code
_entity_poly.pdbx_strand_id
1 'polypeptide(L)'
;MSLEKPRPRPRRSGIESEEERAWVGFYRRVGRDPAIATEVMAQLESDPEMKRTHLALYLCCKESLRQHKARQTRNKRIGQFVRWLCHGLFVRPLHSLQKGLRHGSDIAVECLPEVVKEPAVAQVRRLSRETEFNTAHTAFEQQAAQPTGEPLPASTEAQASPSAKTTRSAA
;
A
#
# COMPACT_ATOMS: atom_id res chain seq x y z
N MET A 1 -3.72 -80.71 38.87
CA MET A 1 -3.81 -79.92 37.62
C MET A 1 -4.88 -78.85 37.80
N SER A 2 -4.52 -77.67 38.29
CA SER A 2 -5.48 -76.57 38.48
C SER A 2 -5.55 -75.76 37.20
N LEU A 3 -6.73 -75.74 36.58
CA LEU A 3 -7.04 -74.91 35.41
C LEU A 3 -7.18 -73.45 35.86
N GLU A 4 -6.13 -72.67 35.66
CA GLU A 4 -6.11 -71.25 35.93
C GLU A 4 -6.96 -70.52 34.87
N LYS A 5 -8.14 -70.05 35.30
CA LYS A 5 -9.09 -69.32 34.44
C LYS A 5 -8.57 -67.89 34.20
N PRO A 6 -8.53 -67.38 32.95
CA PRO A 6 -7.99 -66.06 32.69
C PRO A 6 -8.89 -64.96 33.29
N ARG A 7 -8.30 -64.06 34.10
CA ARG A 7 -8.97 -62.89 34.69
C ARG A 7 -9.51 -61.94 33.60
N PRO A 8 -10.72 -61.41 33.72
CA PRO A 8 -11.26 -60.45 32.76
C PRO A 8 -10.54 -59.10 32.88
N ARG A 9 -10.13 -58.52 31.75
CA ARG A 9 -9.44 -57.22 31.68
C ARG A 9 -10.40 -56.05 31.98
N PRO A 10 -10.07 -55.11 32.87
CA PRO A 10 -10.90 -53.96 33.24
C PRO A 10 -10.75 -52.74 32.29
N ARG A 11 -10.46 -52.94 31.00
CA ARG A 11 -10.13 -51.81 30.10
C ARG A 11 -11.27 -50.82 29.84
N ARG A 12 -12.53 -51.19 30.06
CA ARG A 12 -13.70 -50.38 29.72
C ARG A 12 -14.04 -49.29 30.74
N SER A 13 -13.83 -49.55 32.03
CA SER A 13 -14.12 -48.58 33.09
C SER A 13 -13.19 -47.35 33.03
N GLY A 14 -11.98 -47.51 32.49
CA GLY A 14 -11.06 -46.38 32.29
C GLY A 14 -11.59 -45.38 31.27
N ILE A 15 -12.09 -45.86 30.14
CA ILE A 15 -12.58 -45.00 29.05
C ILE A 15 -13.78 -44.18 29.52
N GLU A 16 -14.78 -44.81 30.15
CA GLU A 16 -15.95 -44.12 30.69
C GLU A 16 -15.55 -43.04 31.70
N SER A 17 -14.59 -43.33 32.60
CA SER A 17 -14.10 -42.35 33.57
C SER A 17 -13.32 -41.19 32.93
N GLU A 18 -12.60 -41.45 31.84
CA GLU A 18 -11.88 -40.42 31.08
C GLU A 18 -12.85 -39.54 30.29
N GLU A 19 -13.92 -40.13 29.74
CA GLU A 19 -15.00 -39.41 29.07
C GLU A 19 -15.75 -38.51 30.05
N GLU A 20 -16.12 -39.00 31.23
CA GLU A 20 -16.70 -38.18 32.31
C GLU A 20 -15.80 -36.99 32.65
N ARG A 21 -14.48 -37.23 32.75
CA ARG A 21 -13.50 -36.16 33.01
C ARG A 21 -13.41 -35.19 31.83
N ALA A 22 -13.52 -35.66 30.60
CA ALA A 22 -13.54 -34.82 29.41
C ALA A 22 -14.77 -33.91 29.39
N TRP A 23 -15.94 -34.42 29.79
CA TRP A 23 -17.18 -33.63 29.93
C TRP A 23 -17.01 -32.46 30.89
N VAL A 24 -16.43 -32.70 32.07
CA VAL A 24 -16.11 -31.62 33.03
C VAL A 24 -15.18 -30.57 32.41
N GLY A 25 -14.22 -31.01 31.58
CA GLY A 25 -13.35 -30.14 30.81
C GLY A 25 -14.13 -29.23 29.85
N PHE A 26 -15.12 -29.76 29.13
CA PHE A 26 -15.96 -28.98 28.22
C PHE A 26 -16.82 -27.96 28.95
N TYR A 27 -17.43 -28.31 30.09
CA TYR A 27 -18.19 -27.36 30.90
C TYR A 27 -17.37 -26.13 31.30
N ARG A 28 -16.08 -26.31 31.64
CA ARG A 28 -15.19 -25.20 32.01
C ARG A 28 -14.78 -24.33 30.81
N ARG A 29 -14.65 -24.93 29.61
CA ARG A 29 -14.13 -24.28 28.40
C ARG A 29 -15.21 -23.59 27.57
N VAL A 30 -16.42 -24.14 27.52
CA VAL A 30 -17.55 -23.63 26.70
C VAL A 30 -17.87 -22.15 26.94
N GLY A 31 -17.70 -21.66 28.18
CA GLY A 31 -17.92 -20.25 28.50
C GLY A 31 -16.80 -19.30 28.04
N ARG A 32 -15.60 -19.82 27.77
CA ARG A 32 -14.41 -19.03 27.39
C ARG A 32 -14.15 -19.07 25.89
N ASP A 33 -14.37 -20.23 25.30
CA ASP A 33 -14.06 -20.50 23.90
C ASP A 33 -15.33 -20.74 23.08
N PRO A 34 -15.71 -19.80 22.19
CA PRO A 34 -16.88 -19.95 21.35
C PRO A 34 -16.73 -21.06 20.30
N ALA A 35 -15.50 -21.38 19.85
CA ALA A 35 -15.29 -22.43 18.85
C ALA A 35 -15.60 -23.81 19.44
N ILE A 36 -15.10 -24.07 20.65
CA ILE A 36 -15.43 -25.28 21.40
C ILE A 36 -16.93 -25.36 21.65
N ALA A 37 -17.59 -24.25 22.00
CA ALA A 37 -19.04 -24.23 22.20
C ALA A 37 -19.82 -24.57 20.93
N THR A 38 -19.36 -24.12 19.75
CA THR A 38 -20.01 -24.48 18.48
C THR A 38 -19.85 -25.97 18.14
N GLU A 39 -18.66 -26.53 18.31
CA GLU A 39 -18.39 -27.94 17.99
C GLU A 39 -19.14 -28.88 18.94
N VAL A 40 -19.07 -28.60 20.25
CA VAL A 40 -19.79 -29.36 21.27
C VAL A 40 -21.31 -29.28 21.01
N MET A 41 -21.84 -28.08 20.73
CA MET A 41 -23.26 -27.92 20.41
C MET A 41 -23.67 -28.73 19.16
N ALA A 42 -22.86 -28.73 18.10
CA ALA A 42 -23.13 -29.53 16.90
C ALA A 42 -23.14 -31.03 17.20
N GLN A 43 -22.19 -31.52 18.01
CA GLN A 43 -22.14 -32.92 18.42
C GLN A 43 -23.38 -33.31 19.25
N LEU A 44 -23.77 -32.49 20.23
CA LEU A 44 -24.99 -32.74 21.01
C LEU A 44 -26.27 -32.62 20.18
N GLU A 45 -26.28 -31.87 19.07
CA GLU A 45 -27.44 -31.83 18.17
C GLU A 45 -27.53 -33.05 17.25
N SER A 46 -26.39 -33.65 16.91
CA SER A 46 -26.33 -34.89 16.13
C SER A 46 -26.78 -36.13 16.91
N ASP A 47 -26.62 -36.15 18.24
CA ASP A 47 -26.97 -37.27 19.11
C ASP A 47 -28.02 -36.84 20.16
N PRO A 48 -29.30 -37.22 19.99
CA PRO A 48 -30.37 -36.83 20.90
C PRO A 48 -30.29 -37.49 22.28
N GLU A 49 -29.68 -38.66 22.41
CA GLU A 49 -29.50 -39.31 23.73
C GLU A 49 -28.42 -38.56 24.52
N MET A 50 -27.28 -38.25 23.88
CA MET A 50 -26.23 -37.42 24.47
C MET A 50 -26.76 -36.04 24.89
N LYS A 51 -27.64 -35.44 24.07
CA LYS A 51 -28.31 -34.17 24.37
C LYS A 51 -29.15 -34.20 25.64
N ARG A 52 -29.88 -35.30 25.86
CA ARG A 52 -30.72 -35.47 27.05
C ARG A 52 -29.85 -35.62 28.29
N THR A 53 -28.78 -36.42 28.21
CA THR A 53 -27.83 -36.63 29.32
C THR A 53 -27.07 -35.37 29.71
N HIS A 54 -26.67 -34.54 28.73
CA HIS A 54 -25.89 -33.32 28.95
C HIS A 54 -26.63 -32.04 28.55
N LEU A 55 -27.92 -31.95 28.88
CA LEU A 55 -28.76 -30.80 28.53
C LEU A 55 -28.23 -29.47 29.08
N ALA A 56 -27.68 -29.47 30.29
CA ALA A 56 -27.10 -28.26 30.88
C ALA A 56 -25.93 -27.74 30.05
N LEU A 57 -25.05 -28.62 29.55
CA LEU A 57 -23.95 -28.25 28.66
C LEU A 57 -24.47 -27.59 27.38
N TYR A 58 -25.51 -28.17 26.78
CA TYR A 58 -26.15 -27.62 25.59
C TYR A 58 -26.65 -26.19 25.82
N LEU A 59 -27.31 -25.95 26.96
CA LEU A 59 -27.78 -24.61 27.32
C LEU A 59 -26.61 -23.65 27.56
N CYS A 60 -25.55 -24.09 28.24
CA CYS A 60 -24.33 -23.30 28.42
C CYS A 60 -23.68 -22.91 27.08
N CYS A 61 -23.62 -23.82 26.11
CA CYS A 61 -23.14 -23.50 24.76
C CYS A 61 -24.00 -22.42 24.09
N LYS A 62 -25.33 -22.52 24.16
CA LYS A 62 -26.22 -21.52 23.58
C LYS A 62 -26.06 -20.15 24.23
N GLU A 63 -25.90 -20.13 25.55
CA GLU A 63 -25.68 -18.90 26.29
C GLU A 63 -24.33 -18.26 25.91
N SER A 64 -23.24 -19.03 25.92
CA SER A 64 -21.90 -18.51 25.62
C SER A 64 -21.83 -17.94 24.21
N LEU A 65 -22.47 -18.59 23.23
CA LEU A 65 -22.55 -18.09 21.85
C LEU A 65 -23.35 -16.78 21.75
N ARG A 66 -24.47 -16.66 22.48
CA ARG A 66 -25.24 -15.39 22.53
C ARG A 66 -24.43 -14.27 23.16
N GLN A 67 -23.78 -14.54 24.28
CA GLN A 67 -22.91 -13.57 24.95
C GLN A 67 -21.75 -13.15 24.04
N HIS A 68 -21.11 -14.10 23.35
CA HIS A 68 -20.03 -13.82 22.42
C HIS A 68 -20.49 -12.94 21.25
N LYS A 69 -21.64 -13.25 20.65
CA LYS A 69 -22.24 -12.42 19.59
C LYS A 69 -22.53 -11.00 20.07
N ALA A 70 -23.05 -10.84 21.30
CA ALA A 70 -23.27 -9.52 21.88
C ALA A 70 -21.97 -8.73 22.08
N ARG A 71 -20.91 -9.38 22.59
CA ARG A 71 -19.58 -8.79 22.74
C ARG A 71 -18.99 -8.38 21.38
N GLN A 72 -19.10 -9.23 20.36
CA GLN A 72 -18.65 -8.90 19.01
C GLN A 72 -19.38 -7.70 18.44
N THR A 73 -20.70 -7.61 18.59
CA THR A 73 -21.48 -6.47 18.07
C THR A 73 -21.05 -5.15 18.70
N ARG A 74 -20.80 -5.13 20.02
CA ARG A 74 -20.23 -3.96 20.70
C ARG A 74 -18.86 -3.60 20.15
N ASN A 75 -17.95 -4.57 20.05
CA ASN A 75 -16.59 -4.33 19.56
C ASN A 75 -16.57 -3.86 18.10
N LYS A 76 -17.48 -4.36 17.25
CA LYS A 76 -17.64 -3.90 15.86
C LYS A 76 -18.04 -2.43 15.79
N ARG A 77 -19.02 -2.01 16.62
CA ARG A 77 -19.44 -0.60 16.68
C ARG A 77 -18.30 0.30 17.15
N ILE A 78 -17.57 -0.11 18.19
CA ILE A 78 -16.43 0.64 18.71
C ILE A 78 -15.31 0.73 17.66
N GLY A 79 -14.95 -0.38 17.02
CA GLY A 79 -13.93 -0.39 15.97
C GLY A 79 -14.31 0.47 14.77
N GLN A 80 -15.57 0.43 14.35
CA GLN A 80 -16.06 1.29 13.27
C GLN A 80 -16.05 2.77 13.66
N PHE A 81 -16.46 3.09 14.89
CA PHE A 81 -16.42 4.45 15.42
C PHE A 81 -14.98 4.99 15.48
N VAL A 82 -14.05 4.23 16.04
CA VAL A 82 -12.63 4.61 16.12
C VAL A 82 -12.03 4.77 14.73
N ARG A 83 -12.33 3.86 13.80
CA ARG A 83 -11.86 3.98 12.41
C ARG A 83 -12.42 5.24 11.74
N TRP A 84 -13.70 5.53 11.90
CA TRP A 84 -14.31 6.76 11.36
C TRP A 84 -13.70 8.02 11.98
N LEU A 85 -13.52 8.04 13.29
CA LEU A 85 -12.94 9.16 14.03
C LEU A 85 -11.49 9.42 13.60
N CYS A 86 -10.64 8.38 13.58
CA CYS A 86 -9.26 8.52 13.14
C CYS A 86 -9.16 8.94 11.66
N HIS A 87 -10.03 8.40 10.80
CA HIS A 87 -10.06 8.79 9.41
C HIS A 87 -10.50 10.25 9.24
N GLY A 88 -11.49 10.71 10.02
CA GLY A 88 -11.96 12.08 10.01
C GLY A 88 -10.93 13.07 10.54
N LEU A 89 -10.29 12.77 11.67
CA LEU A 89 -9.38 13.68 12.37
C LEU A 89 -7.96 13.70 11.82
N PHE A 90 -7.47 12.59 11.25
CA PHE A 90 -6.07 12.51 10.79
C PHE A 90 -5.97 12.40 9.28
N VAL A 91 -6.63 11.39 8.69
CA VAL A 91 -6.44 11.07 7.27
C VAL A 91 -6.99 12.18 6.36
N ARG A 92 -8.20 12.66 6.64
CA ARG A 92 -8.87 13.69 5.83
C ARG A 92 -8.12 15.04 5.83
N PRO A 93 -7.72 15.62 6.98
CA PRO A 93 -6.99 16.88 6.98
C PRO A 93 -5.57 16.74 6.44
N LEU A 94 -4.83 15.66 6.72
CA LEU A 94 -3.51 15.45 6.13
C LEU A 94 -3.57 15.37 4.61
N HIS A 95 -4.53 14.63 4.07
CA HIS A 95 -4.72 14.52 2.63
C HIS A 95 -5.18 15.84 2.00
N SER A 96 -6.03 16.62 2.70
CA SER A 96 -6.42 17.96 2.29
C SER A 96 -5.23 18.93 2.30
N LEU A 97 -4.37 18.85 3.31
CA LEU A 97 -3.17 19.69 3.43
C LEU A 97 -2.15 19.36 2.34
N GLN A 98 -1.92 18.08 2.07
CA GLN A 98 -1.06 17.63 0.97
C GLN A 98 -1.56 18.10 -0.39
N LYS A 99 -2.87 18.00 -0.63
CA LYS A 99 -3.50 18.54 -1.84
C LYS A 99 -3.39 20.06 -1.89
N GLY A 100 -3.68 20.76 -0.81
CA GLY A 100 -3.58 22.22 -0.71
C GLY A 100 -2.16 22.72 -1.00
N LEU A 101 -1.14 22.06 -0.46
CA LEU A 101 0.26 22.39 -0.74
C LEU A 101 0.62 22.23 -2.22
N ARG A 102 0.13 21.16 -2.87
CA ARG A 102 0.36 20.93 -4.31
C ARG A 102 -0.33 21.96 -5.19
N HIS A 103 -1.57 22.33 -4.89
CA HIS A 103 -2.25 23.38 -5.66
C HIS A 103 -1.66 24.76 -5.36
N GLY A 104 -1.19 25.00 -4.13
CA GLY A 104 -0.49 26.21 -3.75
C GLY A 104 0.86 26.36 -4.46
N SER A 105 1.59 25.27 -4.70
CA SER A 105 2.81 25.33 -5.53
C SER A 105 2.49 25.65 -6.98
N ASP A 106 1.40 25.11 -7.54
CA ASP A 106 1.00 25.42 -8.92
C ASP A 106 0.62 26.91 -9.06
N ILE A 107 -0.14 27.46 -8.10
CA ILE A 107 -0.52 28.87 -8.08
C ILE A 107 0.69 29.78 -7.82
N ALA A 108 1.61 29.39 -6.94
CA ALA A 108 2.83 30.17 -6.69
C ALA A 108 3.75 30.18 -7.91
N VAL A 109 3.77 29.10 -8.71
CA VAL A 109 4.49 29.05 -10.00
C VAL A 109 3.87 29.99 -11.04
N GLU A 110 2.54 30.13 -11.05
CA GLU A 110 1.84 31.12 -11.90
C GLU A 110 1.97 32.56 -11.40
N CYS A 111 2.18 32.78 -10.09
CA CYS A 111 2.42 34.10 -9.51
C CYS A 111 3.90 34.52 -9.51
N LEU A 112 4.82 33.65 -9.95
CA LEU A 112 6.16 34.11 -10.30
C LEU A 112 5.99 35.06 -11.49
N PRO A 113 6.57 36.28 -11.45
CA PRO A 113 6.52 37.18 -12.59
C PRO A 113 6.98 36.38 -13.79
N GLU A 114 6.23 36.48 -14.90
CA GLU A 114 6.54 35.81 -16.15
C GLU A 114 7.90 36.32 -16.63
N VAL A 115 8.96 35.74 -16.09
CA VAL A 115 10.29 35.76 -16.67
C VAL A 115 10.07 34.95 -17.92
N VAL A 116 9.72 35.67 -18.99
CA VAL A 116 9.67 35.22 -20.37
C VAL A 116 10.73 34.16 -20.49
N LYS A 117 10.31 32.89 -20.41
CA LYS A 117 11.20 31.74 -20.51
C LYS A 117 11.59 31.72 -21.96
N GLU A 118 12.61 32.50 -22.28
CA GLU A 118 13.09 32.70 -23.62
C GLU A 118 13.49 31.31 -24.15
N PRO A 119 12.75 30.75 -25.12
CA PRO A 119 12.92 29.36 -25.56
C PRO A 119 14.33 29.11 -26.14
N ALA A 120 15.04 30.19 -26.47
CA ALA A 120 16.44 30.17 -26.88
C ALA A 120 17.35 29.51 -25.84
N VAL A 121 17.18 29.74 -24.54
CA VAL A 121 18.12 29.20 -23.53
C VAL A 121 17.96 27.69 -23.35
N ALA A 122 16.74 27.17 -23.51
CA ALA A 122 16.47 25.74 -23.49
C ALA A 122 16.96 25.04 -24.77
N GLN A 123 16.81 25.69 -25.93
CA GLN A 123 17.35 25.19 -27.20
C GLN A 123 18.88 25.22 -27.22
N VAL A 124 19.51 26.29 -26.71
CA VAL A 124 20.99 26.39 -26.59
C VAL A 124 21.53 25.28 -25.68
N ARG A 125 20.88 24.97 -24.56
CA ARG A 125 21.28 23.84 -23.70
C ARG A 125 21.06 22.47 -24.33
N ARG A 126 20.13 22.35 -25.29
CA ARG A 126 19.89 21.12 -26.04
C ARG A 126 20.93 20.94 -27.13
N LEU A 127 21.20 21.99 -27.91
CA LEU A 127 22.23 22.03 -28.93
C LEU A 127 23.64 21.85 -28.34
N SER A 128 23.91 22.42 -27.15
CA SER A 128 25.20 22.22 -26.46
C SER A 128 25.40 20.81 -25.93
N ARG A 129 24.33 20.02 -25.81
CA ARG A 129 24.38 18.60 -25.41
C ARG A 129 24.43 17.66 -26.61
N GLU A 130 24.17 18.15 -27.81
CA GLU A 130 24.26 17.37 -29.04
C GLU A 130 25.74 17.24 -29.42
N THR A 131 26.19 15.98 -29.52
CA THR A 131 27.59 15.60 -29.76
C THR A 131 28.13 16.13 -31.10
N GLU A 132 27.23 16.39 -32.04
CA GLU A 132 27.53 16.94 -33.37
C GLU A 132 28.13 18.36 -33.27
N PHE A 133 27.67 19.18 -32.32
CA PHE A 133 28.20 20.54 -32.12
C PHE A 133 29.55 20.56 -31.41
N ASN A 134 29.80 19.64 -30.48
CA ASN A 134 31.15 19.45 -29.93
C ASN A 134 32.14 19.02 -31.01
N THR A 135 31.71 18.16 -31.94
CA THR A 135 32.56 17.68 -33.04
C THR A 135 32.89 18.83 -33.99
N ALA A 136 31.91 19.67 -34.35
CA ALA A 136 32.13 20.87 -35.15
C ALA A 136 33.04 21.90 -34.45
N HIS A 137 32.92 22.08 -33.13
CA HIS A 137 33.77 22.98 -32.35
C HIS A 137 35.22 22.46 -32.30
N THR A 138 35.42 21.15 -32.16
CA THR A 138 36.76 20.53 -32.22
C THR A 138 37.37 20.60 -33.63
N ALA A 139 36.57 20.51 -34.69
CA ALA A 139 37.06 20.70 -36.06
C ALA A 139 37.48 22.16 -36.32
N PHE A 140 36.76 23.14 -35.76
CA PHE A 140 37.11 24.56 -35.87
C PHE A 140 38.39 24.90 -35.09
N GLU A 141 38.58 24.34 -33.88
CA GLU A 141 39.85 24.46 -33.15
C GLU A 141 41.01 23.76 -33.86
N GLN A 142 40.78 22.61 -34.49
CA GLN A 142 41.81 21.93 -35.29
C GLN A 142 42.20 22.74 -36.54
N GLN A 143 41.26 23.48 -37.13
CA GLN A 143 41.54 24.35 -38.26
C GLN A 143 42.24 25.66 -37.84
N ALA A 144 41.99 26.15 -36.63
CA ALA A 144 42.72 27.27 -36.02
C ALA A 144 44.15 26.88 -35.56
N ALA A 145 44.41 25.59 -35.33
CA ALA A 145 45.70 25.07 -34.90
C ALA A 145 46.63 24.61 -36.04
N GLN A 146 46.25 24.78 -37.31
CA GLN A 146 47.17 24.57 -38.44
C GLN A 146 48.08 25.80 -38.62
N PRO A 147 49.42 25.63 -38.59
CA PRO A 147 50.35 26.72 -38.80
C PRO A 147 50.62 26.87 -40.31
N THR A 148 50.41 28.06 -40.86
CA THR A 148 51.02 28.44 -42.15
C THR A 148 51.32 29.93 -42.09
N GLY A 149 52.61 30.24 -42.22
CA GLY A 149 53.17 31.57 -42.04
C GLY A 149 52.66 32.61 -43.03
N GLU A 150 52.65 33.84 -42.56
CA GLU A 150 52.56 35.09 -43.33
C GLU A 150 53.77 35.27 -44.29
N PRO A 151 53.73 36.17 -45.31
CA PRO A 151 53.07 37.50 -45.31
C PRO A 151 52.36 38.00 -46.60
N LEU A 152 51.41 38.94 -46.41
CA LEU A 152 50.98 40.18 -47.14
C LEU A 152 51.31 40.40 -48.66
N PRO A 153 50.66 41.31 -49.45
CA PRO A 153 49.85 42.49 -49.03
C PRO A 153 48.62 42.88 -49.91
N ALA A 154 47.96 43.96 -49.47
CA ALA A 154 47.48 45.11 -50.29
C ALA A 154 45.97 45.25 -50.64
N SER A 155 45.49 46.44 -50.25
CA SER A 155 44.67 47.38 -51.06
C SER A 155 43.15 47.44 -50.87
N THR A 156 42.78 48.57 -50.26
CA THR A 156 41.85 49.59 -50.79
C THR A 156 40.39 49.56 -50.37
N GLU A 157 40.01 50.74 -49.86
CA GLU A 157 38.70 51.38 -49.71
C GLU A 157 37.55 50.79 -50.54
N ALA A 158 36.34 50.75 -49.95
CA ALA A 158 35.24 51.61 -50.40
C ALA A 158 33.95 51.32 -49.61
N GLN A 159 33.21 52.41 -49.43
CA GLN A 159 31.84 52.49 -48.95
C GLN A 159 30.89 51.48 -49.60
N ALA A 160 29.86 51.05 -48.86
CA ALA A 160 28.46 51.37 -49.14
C ALA A 160 27.53 50.32 -48.55
N SER A 161 26.60 50.75 -47.69
CA SER A 161 25.32 50.05 -47.55
C SER A 161 24.58 50.08 -48.89
N PRO A 162 23.70 49.10 -49.14
CA PRO A 162 22.31 49.52 -49.23
C PRO A 162 21.31 48.59 -48.57
N SER A 163 20.22 49.23 -48.20
CA SER A 163 18.93 48.70 -47.81
C SER A 163 18.38 47.65 -48.79
N ALA A 164 17.76 46.60 -48.27
CA ALA A 164 16.78 45.82 -49.00
C ALA A 164 15.59 45.49 -48.08
N LYS A 165 14.54 46.32 -48.20
CA LYS A 165 13.16 45.93 -47.91
C LYS A 165 12.75 44.81 -48.86
N THR A 166 12.02 43.80 -48.37
CA THR A 166 10.81 43.20 -48.99
C THR A 166 10.23 42.19 -47.98
N THR A 167 9.17 42.51 -47.24
CA THR A 167 7.73 42.31 -47.52
C THR A 167 7.31 40.86 -47.78
N ARG A 168 6.42 40.34 -46.91
CA ARG A 168 5.03 39.91 -47.22
C ARG A 168 4.60 38.54 -46.63
N SER A 169 3.46 38.61 -45.94
CA SER A 169 2.51 37.61 -45.42
C SER A 169 2.30 36.30 -46.18
N ALA A 170 1.87 35.28 -45.42
CA ALA A 170 0.61 34.51 -45.59
C ALA A 170 0.44 33.61 -44.35
N ALA A 171 -0.60 33.77 -43.54
CA ALA A 171 -1.99 33.28 -43.70
C ALA A 171 -2.19 31.93 -43.01
#